data_AF-A0A7L3HRW6-F1
#
_entry.id   AF-A0A7L3HRW6-F1
#
_cell.length_a   1.000
_cell.length_b   1.000
_cell.length_c   1.000
_cell.angle_alpha   90.00
_cell.angle_beta   90.00
_cell.angle_gamma   90.00
#
_symmetry.space_group_name_H-M   'P 1'
#
loop_
_entity.id
_entity.type
_entity.pdbx_description
1 polymer ?
#
loop_
_entity_poly.entity_id
_entity_poly.type
_entity_poly.pdbx_seq_one_letter_code
_entity_poly.pdbx_strand_id
1 'polypeptide(L)'
;AMKINQDTVLRGKKVTLVPYTAAHVPRYHEWMQSEELQRLTASEPLSLEQEYEMQHSWRDDADKCTFIVLDSGRWPGQAEENSMVGDVNLFLTNSEDPTLGEIEIMIAEPSCRGRGFGKEATLLMMAYG
;
A
#
# COMPACT_ATOMS: atom_id res chain seq x y z
N ALA A 1 2.86 15.26 -13.33
CA ALA A 1 2.54 13.99 -12.64
C ALA A 1 1.04 13.95 -12.42
N MET A 2 0.37 12.92 -12.94
CA MET A 2 -1.04 12.68 -12.66
C MET A 2 -1.12 11.99 -11.30
N LYS A 3 -1.51 12.73 -10.26
CA LYS A 3 -1.54 12.24 -8.87
C LYS A 3 -2.94 11.78 -8.48
N ILE A 4 -3.52 10.89 -9.28
CA ILE A 4 -4.97 10.61 -9.27
C ILE A 4 -5.48 10.12 -7.90
N ASN A 5 -4.62 9.45 -7.13
CA ASN A 5 -4.95 8.92 -5.82
C ASN A 5 -4.54 9.79 -4.64
N GLN A 6 -3.82 10.91 -4.84
CA GLN A 6 -3.17 11.64 -3.73
C GLN A 6 -4.14 12.18 -2.67
N ASP A 7 -5.39 12.43 -3.05
CA ASP A 7 -6.46 12.99 -2.21
C ASP A 7 -7.61 11.98 -2.04
N THR A 8 -7.40 10.73 -2.43
CA THR A 8 -8.42 9.69 -2.46
C THR A 8 -8.30 8.78 -1.24
N VAL A 9 -9.42 8.55 -0.55
CA VAL A 9 -9.52 7.57 0.54
C VAL A 9 -10.62 6.58 0.20
N LEU A 10 -10.28 5.29 0.10
CA LEU A 10 -11.22 4.22 -0.20
C LEU A 10 -11.62 3.52 1.09
N ARG A 11 -12.90 3.55 1.45
CA ARG A 11 -13.39 3.03 2.73
C ARG A 11 -14.13 1.70 2.53
N GLY A 12 -13.62 0.64 3.16
CA GLY A 12 -14.28 -0.65 3.32
C GLY A 12 -14.85 -0.83 4.72
N LYS A 13 -15.25 -2.07 5.05
CA LYS A 13 -15.77 -2.45 6.36
C LYS A 13 -14.66 -2.83 7.34
N LYS A 14 -13.61 -3.51 6.87
CA LYS A 14 -12.42 -3.92 7.66
C LYS A 14 -11.21 -3.06 7.33
N VAL A 15 -11.07 -2.62 6.08
CA VAL A 15 -9.91 -1.84 5.65
C VAL A 15 -10.28 -0.48 5.07
N THR A 16 -9.40 0.49 5.31
CA THR A 16 -9.40 1.78 4.62
C THR A 16 -8.09 1.90 3.83
N LEU A 17 -8.16 2.28 2.56
CA LEU A 17 -6.99 2.58 1.74
C LEU A 17 -6.74 4.08 1.75
N VAL A 18 -5.55 4.49 2.19
CA VAL A 18 -5.11 5.89 2.21
C VAL A 18 -3.87 6.08 1.33
N PRO A 19 -3.64 7.26 0.75
CA PRO A 19 -2.51 7.48 -0.14
C PRO A 19 -1.18 7.24 0.60
N TYR A 20 -0.21 6.61 -0.05
CA TYR A 20 1.11 6.46 0.57
C TYR A 20 1.82 7.82 0.67
N THR A 21 2.29 8.16 1.86
CA THR A 21 2.91 9.45 2.18
C THR A 21 4.20 9.25 2.96
N ALA A 22 5.04 10.29 3.02
CA ALA A 22 6.28 10.28 3.79
C ALA A 22 6.09 9.91 5.28
N ALA A 23 4.92 10.20 5.89
CA ALA A 23 4.64 9.85 7.28
C ALA A 23 4.58 8.33 7.53
N HIS A 24 4.26 7.55 6.50
CA HIS A 24 4.18 6.09 6.55
C HIS A 24 5.54 5.39 6.43
N VAL A 25 6.55 6.10 5.90
CA VAL A 25 7.87 5.52 5.58
C VAL A 25 8.57 4.90 6.79
N PRO A 26 8.60 5.51 8.00
CA PRO A 26 9.24 4.88 9.15
C PRO A 26 8.63 3.51 9.50
N ARG A 27 7.30 3.41 9.48
CA ARG A 27 6.61 2.15 9.78
C ARG A 27 6.81 1.11 8.68
N TYR A 28 6.77 1.55 7.42
CA TYR A 28 7.03 0.67 6.28
C TYR A 28 8.47 0.12 6.32
N HIS A 29 9.44 0.97 6.64
CA HIS A 29 10.84 0.58 6.79
C HIS A 29 11.03 -0.49 7.89
N GLU A 30 10.33 -0.35 9.02
CA GLU A 30 10.32 -1.38 10.08
C GLU A 30 9.81 -2.74 9.56
N TRP A 31 8.75 -2.76 8.75
CA TRP A 31 8.29 -3.99 8.10
C TRP A 31 9.34 -4.58 7.17
N MET A 32 10.00 -3.74 6.37
CA MET A 32 11.04 -4.16 5.44
C MET A 32 12.34 -4.61 6.11
N GLN A 33 12.46 -4.55 7.45
CA GLN A 33 13.53 -5.23 8.20
C GLN A 33 13.26 -6.73 8.42
N SER A 34 12.04 -7.22 8.14
CA SER A 34 11.68 -8.63 8.30
C SER A 34 12.13 -9.48 7.13
N GLU A 35 13.00 -10.46 7.36
CA GLU A 35 13.41 -11.45 6.35
C GLU A 35 12.23 -12.26 5.78
N GLU A 36 11.16 -12.45 6.57
CA GLU A 36 9.95 -13.14 6.10
C GLU A 36 9.24 -12.28 5.04
N LEU A 37 9.04 -11.00 5.35
CA LEU A 37 8.38 -10.08 4.42
C LEU A 37 9.21 -9.90 3.15
N GLN A 38 10.51 -9.63 3.28
CA GLN A 38 11.44 -9.55 2.15
C GLN A 38 11.34 -10.76 1.22
N ARG A 39 11.31 -11.97 1.78
CA ARG A 39 11.18 -13.21 0.99
C ARG A 39 9.82 -13.34 0.30
N LEU A 40 8.74 -12.97 0.99
CA LEU A 40 7.37 -13.07 0.47
C LEU A 40 7.09 -12.03 -0.63
N THR A 41 7.72 -10.86 -0.55
CA THR A 41 7.58 -9.76 -1.51
C THR A 41 8.73 -9.69 -2.52
N ALA A 42 9.69 -10.62 -2.45
CA ALA A 42 10.93 -10.60 -3.22
C ALA A 42 11.66 -9.23 -3.15
N SER A 43 11.64 -8.59 -1.99
CA SER A 43 12.23 -7.28 -1.74
C SER A 43 13.59 -7.39 -1.04
N GLU A 44 14.49 -6.48 -1.36
CA GLU A 44 15.77 -6.31 -0.66
C GLU A 44 15.66 -5.18 0.38
N PRO A 45 16.35 -5.26 1.53
CA PRO A 45 16.33 -4.20 2.52
C PRO A 45 16.97 -2.92 1.98
N LEU A 46 16.33 -1.79 2.26
CA LEU A 46 16.84 -0.45 1.97
C LEU A 46 17.18 0.29 3.26
N SER A 47 18.04 1.30 3.15
CA SER A 47 18.20 2.29 4.23
C SER A 47 16.94 3.13 4.36
N LEU A 48 16.71 3.74 5.52
CA LEU A 48 15.55 4.62 5.72
C LEU A 48 15.52 5.78 4.70
N GLU A 49 16.68 6.34 4.35
CA GLU A 49 16.79 7.39 3.34
C GLU A 49 16.38 6.89 1.95
N GLN A 50 16.82 5.68 1.57
CA GLN A 50 16.42 5.04 0.32
C GLN A 50 14.92 4.73 0.27
N GLU A 51 14.28 4.40 1.40
CA GLU A 51 12.82 4.22 1.46
C GLU A 51 12.07 5.53 1.19
N TYR A 52 12.58 6.67 1.68
CA TYR A 52 12.01 7.98 1.34
C TYR A 52 12.17 8.29 -0.15
N GLU A 53 13.34 8.01 -0.74
CA GLU A 53 13.57 8.18 -2.17
C GLU A 53 12.62 7.31 -3.01
N MET A 54 12.41 6.05 -2.62
CA MET A 54 11.44 5.16 -3.26
C MET A 54 10.00 5.64 -3.09
N GLN A 55 9.62 6.08 -1.90
CA GLN A 55 8.27 6.62 -1.66
C GLN A 55 8.00 7.81 -2.58
N HIS A 56 8.98 8.70 -2.72
CA HIS A 56 8.89 9.84 -3.63
C HIS A 56 8.75 9.39 -5.10
N SER A 57 9.55 8.42 -5.55
CA SER A 57 9.48 7.94 -6.93
C SER A 57 8.13 7.27 -7.24
N TRP A 58 7.59 6.46 -6.32
CA TRP A 58 6.27 5.82 -6.48
C TRP A 58 5.11 6.81 -6.47
N ARG A 59 5.23 7.90 -5.70
CA ARG A 59 4.21 8.94 -5.64
C ARG A 59 4.10 9.75 -6.95
N ASP A 60 5.20 9.88 -7.68
CA ASP A 60 5.26 10.65 -8.93
C ASP A 60 5.16 9.77 -10.18
N ASP A 61 5.08 8.45 -10.01
CA ASP A 61 4.85 7.48 -11.08
C ASP A 61 3.42 7.63 -11.65
N ALA A 62 3.31 7.76 -12.97
CA ALA A 62 2.04 7.97 -13.65
C ALA A 62 1.24 6.68 -13.87
N ASP A 63 1.93 5.54 -13.88
CA ASP A 63 1.35 4.24 -14.20
C ASP A 63 1.22 3.35 -12.96
N LYS A 64 1.56 3.89 -11.78
CA LYS A 64 1.49 3.21 -10.49
C LYS A 64 0.63 3.99 -9.50
N CYS A 65 -0.23 3.27 -8.79
CA CYS A 65 -1.05 3.81 -7.72
C CYS A 65 -0.84 3.00 -6.44
N THR A 66 -0.17 3.60 -5.45
CA THR A 66 0.10 2.96 -4.15
C THR A 66 -0.79 3.53 -3.04
N PHE A 67 -1.45 2.64 -2.31
CA PHE A 67 -2.16 2.96 -1.06
C PHE A 67 -1.59 2.16 0.11
N ILE A 68 -1.63 2.74 1.30
CA ILE A 68 -1.47 2.02 2.55
C ILE A 68 -2.83 1.47 2.99
N VAL A 69 -2.82 0.21 3.43
CA VAL A 69 -3.98 -0.47 4.01
C VAL A 69 -4.00 -0.20 5.51
N LEU A 70 -5.06 0.44 5.99
CA LEU A 70 -5.32 0.67 7.41
C LEU A 70 -6.40 -0.30 7.93
N ASP A 71 -6.33 -0.68 9.21
CA ASP A 71 -7.41 -1.34 9.94
C ASP A 71 -8.51 -0.33 10.29
N SER A 72 -9.68 -0.45 9.65
CA SER A 72 -10.85 0.41 9.91
C SER A 72 -11.41 0.27 11.32
N GLY A 73 -11.04 -0.79 12.06
CA GLY A 73 -11.36 -0.93 13.47
C GLY A 73 -10.49 -0.05 14.37
N ARG A 74 -9.33 0.42 13.88
CA ARG A 74 -8.38 1.27 14.63
C ARG A 74 -8.44 2.72 14.16
N TRP A 75 -8.56 2.95 12.85
CA TRP A 75 -8.64 4.29 12.27
C TRP A 75 -10.10 4.72 12.01
N PRO A 76 -10.51 5.96 12.30
CA PRO A 76 -9.68 7.12 12.68
C PRO A 76 -9.45 7.29 14.20
N GLY A 77 -9.70 6.26 15.02
CA GLY A 77 -9.48 6.32 16.47
C GLY A 77 -8.00 6.42 16.90
N GLN A 78 -7.06 6.16 15.98
CA GLN A 78 -5.61 6.24 16.16
C GLN A 78 -4.97 6.89 14.93
N ALA A 79 -3.70 7.27 15.04
CA ALA A 79 -2.89 7.74 13.92
C ALA A 79 -2.77 6.66 12.83
N GLU A 80 -2.52 7.07 11.58
CA GLU A 80 -2.46 6.16 10.44
C GLU A 80 -1.34 5.14 10.64
N GLU A 81 -0.16 5.57 11.10
CA GLU A 81 1.03 4.77 11.34
C GLU A 81 0.77 3.59 12.29
N ASN A 82 -0.07 3.82 13.31
CA ASN A 82 -0.46 2.81 14.30
C ASN A 82 -1.62 1.90 13.81
N SER A 83 -2.25 2.30 12.71
CA SER A 83 -3.36 1.59 12.08
C SER A 83 -2.95 0.86 10.80
N MET A 84 -1.72 1.07 10.31
CA MET A 84 -1.19 0.41 9.11
C MET A 84 -1.14 -1.10 9.30
N VAL A 85 -1.60 -1.84 8.30
CA VAL A 85 -1.56 -3.31 8.28
C VAL A 85 -0.95 -3.90 7.02
N GLY A 86 -0.73 -3.08 5.99
CA GLY A 86 -0.13 -3.48 4.73
C GLY A 86 -0.20 -2.37 3.68
N ASP A 87 -0.02 -2.72 2.42
CA ASP A 87 -0.13 -1.84 1.26
C ASP A 87 -0.76 -2.56 0.07
N VAL A 88 -1.22 -1.77 -0.90
CA VAL A 88 -1.73 -2.22 -2.19
C VAL A 88 -1.23 -1.30 -3.29
N ASN A 89 -0.70 -1.91 -4.34
CA ASN A 89 -0.21 -1.25 -5.54
C ASN A 89 -1.07 -1.68 -6.73
N LEU A 90 -1.44 -0.73 -7.58
CA LEU A 90 -1.98 -0.99 -8.92
C LEU A 90 -1.00 -0.48 -9.94
N PHE A 91 -0.59 -1.36 -10.86
CA PHE A 91 0.27 -1.03 -11.98
C PHE A 91 -0.55 -1.12 -13.27
N LEU A 92 -0.50 -0.08 -14.10
CA LEU A 92 -1.04 -0.10 -15.47
C LEU A 92 0.07 -0.62 -16.38
N THR A 93 0.11 -1.93 -16.57
CA THR A 93 1.30 -2.63 -17.08
C THR A 93 1.48 -2.55 -18.59
N ASN A 94 0.48 -2.05 -19.33
CA ASN A 94 0.57 -1.93 -20.78
C ASN A 94 0.11 -0.56 -21.29
N SER A 95 1.03 0.24 -21.82
CA SER A 95 0.72 1.52 -22.46
C SER A 95 -0.08 1.38 -23.77
N GLU A 96 -0.04 0.20 -24.40
CA GLU A 96 -0.85 -0.13 -25.58
C GLU A 96 -2.22 -0.69 -25.22
N ASP A 97 -2.42 -1.18 -23.99
CA ASP A 97 -3.70 -1.67 -23.47
C ASP A 97 -3.99 -1.10 -22.07
N PRO A 98 -4.62 0.08 -21.99
CA PRO A 98 -4.93 0.74 -20.73
C PRO A 98 -6.01 0.01 -19.91
N THR A 99 -6.55 -1.11 -20.41
CA THR A 99 -7.55 -1.93 -19.69
C THR A 99 -6.92 -3.05 -18.87
N LEU A 100 -5.61 -3.27 -19.01
CA LEU A 100 -4.87 -4.28 -18.28
C LEU A 100 -4.11 -3.64 -17.11
N GLY A 101 -4.36 -4.16 -15.90
CA GLY A 101 -3.68 -3.73 -14.69
C GLY A 101 -3.29 -4.91 -13.80
N GLU A 102 -2.24 -4.72 -13.01
CA GLU A 102 -1.75 -5.68 -12.02
C GLU A 102 -1.95 -5.10 -10.62
N ILE A 103 -2.51 -5.91 -9.72
CA ILE A 103 -2.71 -5.54 -8.32
C ILE A 103 -1.78 -6.39 -7.46
N GLU A 104 -0.86 -5.74 -6.77
CA GLU A 104 0.01 -6.36 -5.76
C GLU A 104 -0.41 -5.93 -4.37
N ILE A 105 -0.51 -6.88 -3.44
CA ILE A 105 -0.97 -6.63 -2.07
C ILE A 105 -0.07 -7.33 -1.09
N MET A 106 0.35 -6.58 -0.06
CA MET A 106 0.99 -7.12 1.12
C MET A 106 0.12 -6.84 2.35
N ILE A 107 -0.10 -7.86 3.18
CA ILE A 107 -0.58 -7.67 4.56
C ILE A 107 0.59 -7.94 5.50
N ALA A 108 1.29 -6.88 5.87
CA ALA A 108 2.50 -6.93 6.67
C ALA A 108 2.22 -7.48 8.08
N GLU A 109 1.12 -7.06 8.71
CA GLU A 109 0.79 -7.41 10.09
C GLU A 109 0.30 -8.86 10.22
N PRO A 110 1.04 -9.77 10.88
CA PRO A 110 0.65 -11.18 11.00
C PRO A 110 -0.72 -11.38 11.65
N SER A 111 -1.06 -10.52 12.63
CA SER A 111 -2.35 -10.54 13.33
C SER A 111 -3.57 -10.21 12.45
N CYS A 112 -3.33 -9.69 11.24
CA CYS A 112 -4.35 -9.31 10.25
C CYS A 112 -4.42 -10.29 9.06
N ARG A 113 -3.41 -11.15 8.88
CA ARG A 113 -3.38 -12.17 7.82
C ARG A 113 -4.45 -13.24 8.05
N GLY A 114 -5.01 -13.79 6.97
CA GLY A 114 -6.06 -14.82 7.04
C GLY A 114 -7.42 -14.33 7.58
N ARG A 115 -7.61 -13.02 7.80
CA ARG A 115 -8.83 -12.44 8.40
C ARG A 115 -9.68 -11.59 7.44
N GLY A 116 -9.36 -11.66 6.15
CA GLY A 116 -10.07 -10.99 5.07
C GLY A 116 -9.60 -9.56 4.74
N PHE A 117 -8.53 -9.08 5.37
CA PHE A 117 -7.95 -7.76 5.09
C PHE A 117 -7.47 -7.64 3.64
N GLY A 118 -6.60 -8.55 3.21
CA GLY A 118 -6.10 -8.58 1.83
C GLY A 118 -7.24 -8.68 0.80
N LYS A 119 -8.23 -9.56 1.05
CA LYS A 119 -9.40 -9.72 0.19
C LYS A 119 -10.17 -8.41 -0.01
N GLU A 120 -10.47 -7.69 1.08
CA GLU A 120 -11.22 -6.44 0.96
C GLU A 120 -10.37 -5.34 0.32
N ALA A 121 -9.06 -5.27 0.63
CA ALA A 121 -8.15 -4.35 -0.04
C ALA A 121 -8.11 -4.58 -1.55
N THR A 122 -8.03 -5.84 -2.01
CA THR A 122 -8.10 -6.18 -3.44
C THR A 122 -9.41 -5.69 -4.06
N LEU A 123 -10.55 -5.97 -3.42
CA LEU A 123 -11.86 -5.60 -3.96
C LEU A 123 -12.04 -4.09 -4.05
N LEU A 124 -11.55 -3.33 -3.06
CA LEU A 124 -11.56 -1.87 -3.12
C LEU A 124 -10.69 -1.35 -4.25
N MET A 125 -9.50 -1.94 -4.45
CA MET A 125 -8.59 -1.53 -5.51
C MET A 125 -9.16 -1.83 -6.91
N MET A 126 -9.76 -3.01 -7.09
CA MET A 126 -10.45 -3.39 -8.34
C MET A 126 -11.67 -2.53 -8.65
N ALA A 127 -12.34 -1.97 -7.63
CA ALA A 127 -13.48 -1.07 -7.84
C ALA A 127 -13.04 0.38 -8.13
N TYR A 128 -11.79 0.72 -7.83
CA TYR A 128 -11.22 2.04 -8.03
C TYR A 128 -10.54 2.20 -9.40
N GLY A 129 -9.73 1.22 -9.79
CA GLY A 129 -9.09 1.16 -11.12
C GLY A 129 -10.11 0.83 -12.21
#